data_AF-A0A2T0YCV2-F1
#
_entry.id   AF-A0A2T0YCV2-F1
#
_cell.length_a   1.000
_cell.length_b   1.000
_cell.length_c   1.000
_cell.angle_alpha   90.00
_cell.angle_beta   90.00
_cell.angle_gamma   90.00
#
_symmetry.space_group_name_H-M   'P 1'
#
loop_
_entity.id
_entity.type
_entity.pdbx_description
1 polymer ?
#
loop_
_entity_poly.entity_id
_entity_poly.type
_entity_poly.pdbx_seq_one_letter_code
_entity_poly.pdbx_strand_id
1 'polypeptide(L)' 'MIHANAPLTPTGRLRMVTRHLSDGIPKSHVAAEFRVSRPTVTTWVTRYLAEGEEGLKDRTSRPVQSPSQTPA' A
#
# COMPACT_ATOMS: atom_id res chain seq x y z
N MET A 1 0.03 18.93 -7.25
CA MET A 1 -1.21 18.88 -6.45
C MET A 1 -1.59 17.42 -6.26
N ILE A 2 -1.40 16.88 -5.05
CA ILE A 2 -1.71 15.49 -4.70
C ILE A 2 -3.15 15.49 -4.18
N HIS A 3 -4.09 14.92 -4.93
CA HIS A 3 -5.49 14.87 -4.50
C HIS A 3 -5.64 13.96 -3.27
N ALA A 4 -6.47 14.36 -2.31
CA ALA A 4 -6.71 13.63 -1.07
C ALA A 4 -7.22 12.18 -1.27
N ASN A 5 -7.78 11.89 -2.45
CA ASN A 5 -8.26 10.56 -2.84
C ASN A 5 -7.24 9.77 -3.68
N ALA A 6 -6.00 10.26 -3.84
CA ALA A 6 -4.99 9.51 -4.56
C ALA A 6 -4.60 8.27 -3.74
N PRO A 7 -4.63 7.06 -4.34
CA PRO A 7 -4.40 5.78 -3.63
C PRO A 7 -2.99 5.65 -3.03
N LEU A 8 -2.07 6.52 -3.44
CA LEU A 8 -0.69 6.54 -2.97
C LEU A 8 -0.46 7.42 -1.75
N THR A 9 -1.46 8.15 -1.28
CA THR A 9 -1.40 8.85 0.02
C THR A 9 -1.54 7.86 1.17
N PRO A 10 -0.96 8.11 2.36
CA PRO A 10 -1.14 7.24 3.53
C PRO A 10 -2.61 7.00 3.87
N THR A 11 -3.43 8.06 3.78
CA THR A 11 -4.88 7.99 4.00
C THR A 11 -5.58 7.14 2.93
N GLY A 12 -5.16 7.23 1.66
CA GLY A 12 -5.67 6.38 0.58
C GLY A 12 -5.35 4.90 0.78
N ARG A 13 -4.13 4.59 1.23
CA ARG A 13 -3.70 3.22 1.56
C ARG A 13 -4.49 2.65 2.74
N LEU A 14 -4.71 3.46 3.79
CA LEU A 14 -5.53 3.06 4.94
C LEU A 14 -6.96 2.73 4.51
N ARG A 15 -7.61 3.62 3.75
CA ARG A 15 -8.97 3.38 3.22
C ARG A 15 -9.04 2.10 2.40
N MET A 16 -8.04 1.83 1.57
CA MET A 16 -7.97 0.62 0.75
C MET A 16 -7.90 -0.65 1.61
N VAL A 17 -7.07 -0.66 2.66
CA VAL A 17 -6.93 -1.81 3.56
C VAL A 17 -8.18 -1.99 4.43
N THR A 18 -8.71 -0.91 4.99
CA THR A 18 -9.95 -0.93 5.78
C THR A 18 -11.11 -1.46 4.94
N ARG A 19 -11.24 -1.07 3.65
CA ARG A 19 -12.29 -1.59 2.77
C ARG A 19 -12.22 -3.11 2.58
N HIS A 20 -11.02 -3.66 2.54
CA HIS A 20 -10.85 -5.10 2.43
C HIS A 20 -11.13 -5.81 3.76
N LEU A 21 -10.56 -5.30 4.87
CA LEU A 21 -10.58 -5.98 6.16
C LEU A 21 -11.87 -5.74 6.96
N SER A 22 -12.38 -4.51 6.97
CA SER A 22 -13.60 -4.11 7.70
C SER A 22 -14.86 -4.41 6.90
N ASP A 23 -14.89 -4.02 5.62
CA ASP A 23 -16.09 -4.19 4.78
C ASP A 23 -16.14 -5.58 4.09
N GLY A 24 -15.08 -6.39 4.23
CA GLY A 24 -15.01 -7.74 3.66
C GLY A 24 -14.93 -7.78 2.12
N ILE A 25 -14.68 -6.65 1.48
CA ILE A 25 -14.71 -6.54 0.01
C ILE A 25 -13.51 -7.29 -0.60
N PRO A 26 -13.69 -8.12 -1.63
CA PRO A 26 -12.59 -8.84 -2.26
C PRO A 26 -11.50 -7.90 -2.83
N LYS A 27 -10.23 -8.32 -2.73
CA LYS A 27 -9.06 -7.54 -3.21
C LYS A 27 -9.17 -7.10 -4.68
N SER A 28 -9.84 -7.86 -5.53
CA SER A 28 -10.09 -7.51 -6.94
C SER A 28 -10.96 -6.26 -7.08
N HIS A 29 -12.02 -6.17 -6.28
CA HIS A 29 -12.94 -5.04 -6.31
C HIS A 29 -12.29 -3.80 -5.71
N VAL A 30 -11.58 -3.95 -4.59
CA VAL A 30 -10.77 -2.88 -4.00
C VAL A 30 -9.72 -2.37 -4.98
N ALA A 31 -9.02 -3.27 -5.69
CA ALA A 31 -8.03 -2.88 -6.69
C ALA A 31 -8.65 -2.02 -7.82
N ALA A 32 -9.81 -2.42 -8.32
CA ALA A 32 -10.53 -1.69 -9.37
C ALA A 32 -10.98 -0.29 -8.88
N GLU A 33 -11.53 -0.21 -7.67
CA GLU A 33 -11.98 1.06 -7.09
C GLU A 33 -10.83 2.06 -6.89
N PHE A 34 -9.72 1.59 -6.33
CA PHE A 34 -8.55 2.42 -6.05
C PHE A 34 -7.64 2.59 -7.27
N ARG A 35 -8.01 2.03 -8.42
CA ARG A 35 -7.23 2.04 -9.69
C ARG A 35 -5.78 1.58 -9.49
N VAL A 36 -5.59 0.53 -8.71
CA VAL A 36 -4.30 -0.11 -8.47
C VAL A 36 -4.34 -1.57 -8.91
N SER A 37 -3.17 -2.20 -8.99
CA SER A 37 -3.09 -3.64 -9.24
C SER A 37 -3.48 -4.44 -7.98
N ARG A 38 -4.05 -5.63 -8.18
CA ARG A 38 -4.33 -6.60 -7.09
C ARG A 38 -3.10 -6.89 -6.20
N PRO A 39 -1.88 -7.11 -6.73
CA PRO A 39 -0.71 -7.30 -5.88
C PRO A 39 -0.40 -6.08 -5.01
N THR A 40 -0.65 -4.85 -5.47
CA THR A 40 -0.51 -3.64 -4.63
C THR A 40 -1.43 -3.70 -3.42
N VAL A 41 -2.70 -4.08 -3.60
CA VAL A 41 -3.64 -4.27 -2.47
C VAL A 41 -3.11 -5.32 -1.50
N THR A 42 -2.65 -6.47 -2.01
CA THR A 42 -2.07 -7.52 -1.16
C THR A 42 -0.88 -7.02 -0.35
N THR A 43 0.07 -6.31 -0.96
CA THR A 43 1.25 -5.76 -0.26
C THR A 43 0.83 -4.86 0.91
N TRP A 44 -0.12 -3.95 0.68
CA TRP A 44 -0.56 -3.03 1.74
C TRP A 44 -1.35 -3.73 2.84
N VAL A 45 -2.21 -4.70 2.50
CA VAL A 45 -2.90 -5.52 3.50
C VAL A 45 -1.90 -6.31 4.35
N THR A 46 -0.90 -6.95 3.73
CA THR A 46 0.14 -7.68 4.46
C THR A 46 0.93 -6.77 5.38
N ARG A 47 1.32 -5.57 4.92
CA ARG A 47 2.02 -4.59 5.76
C ARG A 47 1.18 -4.11 6.94
N TYR A 48 -0.10 -3.86 6.71
CA TYR A 48 -1.02 -3.47 7.79
C TYR A 48 -1.22 -4.58 8.82
N LEU A 49 -1.28 -5.84 8.39
CA LEU A 49 -1.37 -6.97 9.32
C LEU A 49 -0.08 -7.16 10.14
N ALA A 50 1.07 -6.85 9.58
CA ALA A 50 2.36 -6.98 10.27
C ALA A 50 2.65 -5.81 11.23
N GLU A 51 2.26 -4.59 10.86
CA GLU A 51 2.77 -3.36 11.51
C GLU A 51 1.65 -2.34 11.85
N GLY A 52 0.40 -2.65 11.52
CA GLY A 52 -0.73 -1.74 11.68
C GLY A 52 -0.64 -0.52 10.76
N GLU A 53 -1.17 0.60 11.23
CA GLU A 53 -1.18 1.87 10.48
C GLU A 53 0.23 2.43 10.22
N GLU A 54 1.19 2.12 11.09
CA GLU A 54 2.61 2.50 10.94
C GLU A 54 3.20 1.92 9.64
N GLY A 55 2.77 0.72 9.24
CA GLY A 55 3.19 0.06 7.99
C GLY A 55 2.64 0.70 6.71
N LEU A 56 1.66 1.60 6.82
CA LEU A 56 1.04 2.30 5.67
C LEU A 56 1.67 3.67 5.40
N LYS A 57 2.45 4.19 6.35
CA LYS A 57 3.24 5.41 6.16
C LYS A 57 4.25 5.22 5.03
N ASP A 58 4.69 6.33 4.44
CA ASP A 58 5.66 6.27 3.35
C ASP A 58 6.98 5.71 3.87
N ARG A 59 7.25 4.45 3.51
CA ARG A 59 8.58 3.89 3.57
C ARG A 59 9.17 4.05 2.20
N THR A 60 10.39 4.57 2.17
CA THR A 60 11.22 4.55 0.99
C THR A 60 11.13 3.17 0.36
N SER A 61 10.65 3.08 -0.88
CA SER A 61 10.65 1.84 -1.67
C SER A 61 12.08 1.37 -2.02
N ARG A 62 13.09 1.93 -1.35
CA ARG A 62 14.48 1.55 -1.53
C ARG A 62 14.63 0.11 -1.07
N PRO A 63 15.12 -0.79 -1.94
CA PRO A 63 15.50 -2.11 -1.49
C PRO A 63 16.59 -1.97 -0.42
N VAL A 64 16.45 -2.72 0.68
CA VAL A 64 17.46 -2.77 1.76
C VAL A 64 18.79 -3.29 1.23
N GLN A 65 18.76 -4.09 0.17
CA GLN A 65 19.94 -4.59 -0.53
C GLN A 65 19.82 -4.29 -2.02
N SER A 66 20.71 -3.42 -2.51
CA SER A 66 20.95 -3.24 -3.94
C SER A 66 22.25 -3.96 -4.29
N PRO A 67 22.22 -5.10 -5.01
CA PRO A 67 23.43 -5.84 -5.38
C PRO A 67 24.36 -5.06 -6.34
N SER A 68 23.91 -3.91 -6.84
CA SER A 68 24.65 -2.99 -7.72
C SER A 68 25.18 -1.74 -7.00
N GLN A 69 25.35 -1.75 -5.66
CA GLN A 69 26.04 -0.64 -4.99
C GLN A 69 27.51 -0.59 -5.45
N THR A 70 27.82 0.38 -6.31
CA THR A 70 29.19 0.75 -6.62
C THR A 70 29.85 1.29 -5.34
N PRO A 71 30.99 0.74 -4.91
CA PRO A 71 31.74 1.30 -3.79
C PRO A 71 32.21 2.72 -4.14
N ALA A 72 32.23 3.59 -3.14
CA ALA A 72 32.80 4.94 -3.24
C ALA A 72 34.34 4.89 -3.22
#